data_AF-A0AAV8X1H8-F1
#
_entry.id   AF-A0AAV8X1H8-F1
#
_cell.length_a   1.000
_cell.length_b   1.000
_cell.length_c   1.000
_cell.angle_alpha   90.00
_cell.angle_beta   90.00
_cell.angle_gamma   90.00
#
_symmetry.space_group_name_H-M   'P 1'
#
loop_
_entity.id
_entity.type
_entity.pdbx_description
1 polymer ?
#
loop_
_entity_poly.entity_id
_entity_poly.type
_entity_poly.pdbx_seq_one_letter_code
_entity_poly.pdbx_strand_id
1 'polypeptide(L)'
;MELMFKIKCPGGENPDLFINRKGYYSLNIQVVSDAKGKILVIVARWRDSAHDSRIWNECLLKRRFASEEINGILLGDNGYPCS
;
A
#
# COMPACT_ATOMS: atom_id res chain seq x y z
N MET A 1 4.60 -1.29 -5.49
CA MET A 1 3.56 -0.97 -6.49
C MET A 1 2.28 -0.65 -5.75
N GLU A 2 1.63 0.46 -6.10
CA GLU A 2 0.31 0.81 -5.58
C GLU A 2 -0.77 0.44 -6.59
N LEU A 3 -1.82 -0.21 -6.11
CA LEU A 3 -2.93 -0.66 -6.91
C LEU A 3 -4.24 -0.22 -6.27
N MET A 4 -5.08 0.45 -7.05
CA MET A 4 -6.42 0.82 -6.63
C MET A 4 -7.42 -0.22 -7.14
N PHE A 5 -7.99 -0.99 -6.23
CA PHE A 5 -8.98 -2.02 -6.57
C PHE A 5 -10.39 -1.52 -6.29
N LYS A 6 -11.24 -1.60 -7.30
CA LYS A 6 -12.67 -1.29 -7.17
C LYS A 6 -13.34 -2.38 -6.33
N ILE A 7 -14.11 -1.96 -5.33
CA ILE A 7 -14.88 -2.85 -4.46
C ILE A 7 -16.36 -2.51 -4.52
N LYS A 8 -17.21 -3.41 -4.01
CA LYS A 8 -18.60 -3.06 -3.66
C LYS A 8 -18.59 -2.21 -2.38
N CYS A 9 -19.70 -1.55 -2.08
CA CYS A 9 -19.86 -0.84 -0.81
C CYS A 9 -19.49 -1.79 0.35
N PRO A 10 -18.50 -1.46 1.18
CA PRO A 10 -18.02 -2.36 2.23
C PRO A 10 -19.04 -2.52 3.37
N GLY A 11 -20.09 -1.70 3.41
CA GLY A 11 -21.03 -1.63 4.53
C GLY A 11 -20.36 -1.12 5.81
N GLY A 12 -21.01 -1.32 6.96
CA GLY A 12 -20.49 -0.95 8.27
C GLY A 12 -20.48 0.56 8.54
N GLU A 13 -19.72 0.97 9.56
CA GLU A 13 -19.59 2.38 9.92
C GLU A 13 -18.67 3.13 8.96
N ASN A 14 -19.17 4.24 8.40
CA ASN A 14 -18.47 5.14 7.49
C ASN A 14 -17.96 4.51 6.18
N PRO A 15 -18.83 3.90 5.34
CA PRO A 15 -18.45 3.33 4.05
C PRO A 15 -17.94 4.39 3.06
N ASP A 16 -18.35 5.66 3.23
CA ASP A 16 -17.96 6.79 2.39
C ASP A 16 -16.46 7.05 2.40
N LEU A 17 -15.76 6.59 3.44
CA LEU A 17 -14.31 6.69 3.56
C LEU A 17 -13.55 5.86 2.52
N PHE A 18 -14.24 4.94 1.85
CA PHE A 18 -13.70 4.13 0.77
C PHE A 18 -14.08 4.67 -0.62
N ILE A 19 -14.84 5.77 -0.70
CA ILE A 19 -15.14 6.40 -1.99
C ILE A 19 -13.92 7.22 -2.43
N ASN A 20 -13.45 6.94 -3.64
CA ASN A 20 -12.36 7.71 -4.23
C ASN A 20 -12.80 9.01 -4.91
N ARG A 21 -11.82 9.79 -5.39
CA ARG A 21 -12.07 11.03 -6.17
C ARG A 21 -12.91 10.84 -7.43
N LYS A 22 -13.07 9.61 -7.93
CA LYS A 22 -13.89 9.25 -9.09
C LYS A 22 -15.31 8.80 -8.70
N GLY A 23 -15.67 8.87 -7.42
CA GLY A 23 -17.02 8.61 -6.93
C GLY A 23 -17.40 7.14 -6.80
N TYR A 24 -16.42 6.22 -6.73
CA TYR A 24 -16.69 4.80 -6.50
C TYR A 24 -15.88 4.24 -5.33
N TYR A 25 -16.39 3.16 -4.72
CA TYR A 25 -15.69 2.48 -3.64
C TYR A 25 -14.43 1.78 -4.15
N SER A 26 -13.30 2.05 -3.52
CA SER A 26 -12.03 1.40 -3.80
C SER A 26 -11.17 1.22 -2.56
N LEU A 27 -10.28 0.23 -2.62
CA LEU A 27 -9.20 0.02 -1.67
C LEU A 27 -7.87 0.37 -2.33
N ASN A 28 -7.05 1.11 -1.59
CA ASN A 28 -5.65 1.28 -1.92
C ASN A 28 -4.86 0.08 -1.38
N ILE A 29 -4.18 -0.62 -2.29
CA ILE A 29 -3.39 -1.81 -2.00
C ILE A 29 -1.93 -1.57 -2.40
N GLN A 30 -1.03 -1.66 -1.43
CA GLN A 30 0.40 -1.74 -1.70
C GLN A 30 0.81 -3.20 -1.83
N VAL A 31 1.53 -3.52 -2.90
CA VAL A 31 2.16 -4.82 -3.13
C VAL A 31 3.66 -4.62 -3.29
N VAL A 32 4.42 -5.44 -2.57
CA VAL A 32 5.89 -5.55 -2.71
C VAL A 32 6.22 -6.97 -3.12
N SER A 33 7.03 -7.11 -4.17
CA SER A 33 7.54 -8.38 -4.65
C SER A 33 9.08 -8.37 -4.69
N ASP A 34 9.68 -9.55 -4.63
CA ASP A 34 11.11 -9.70 -4.92
C ASP A 34 11.39 -9.62 -6.43
N ALA A 35 12.68 -9.65 -6.79
CA ALA A 35 13.13 -9.62 -8.19
C ALA A 35 12.72 -10.85 -9.02
N LYS A 36 12.24 -11.92 -8.37
CA LYS A 36 11.71 -13.13 -9.03
C LYS A 36 10.18 -13.10 -9.16
N GLY A 37 9.54 -11.99 -8.79
CA GLY A 37 8.10 -11.81 -8.85
C GLY A 37 7.34 -12.48 -7.69
N LYS A 38 8.02 -12.96 -6.66
CA LYS A 38 7.35 -13.50 -5.46
C LYS A 38 6.80 -12.34 -4.64
N ILE A 39 5.51 -12.35 -4.37
CA ILE A 39 4.88 -11.37 -3.49
C ILE A 39 5.41 -11.58 -2.06
N LEU A 40 6.02 -10.53 -1.52
CA LEU A 40 6.56 -10.51 -0.17
C LEU A 40 5.53 -9.97 0.82
N VAL A 41 4.82 -8.91 0.43
CA VAL A 41 3.86 -8.22 1.29
C VAL A 41 2.72 -7.65 0.45
N ILE A 42 1.51 -7.75 1.01
CA ILE A 42 0.30 -7.07 0.55
C ILE A 42 -0.27 -6.26 1.72
N VAL A 43 -0.47 -4.96 1.51
CA VAL A 43 -1.12 -4.05 2.48
C VAL A 43 -2.36 -3.48 1.84
N ALA A 44 -3.53 -4.01 2.19
CA ALA A 44 -4.84 -3.56 1.69
C ALA A 44 -5.65 -2.91 2.82
N ARG A 45 -5.24 -1.72 3.26
CA ARG A 45 -5.78 -1.09 4.48
C ARG A 45 -6.19 0.37 4.33
N TRP A 46 -5.89 0.99 3.19
CA TRP A 46 -5.88 2.44 3.12
C TRP A 46 -7.05 3.00 2.33
N ARG A 47 -7.65 4.05 2.92
CA ARG A 47 -8.64 4.94 2.32
C ARG A 47 -7.94 5.81 1.27
N ASP A 48 -8.68 6.33 0.30
CA ASP A 48 -8.17 7.05 -0.89
C ASP A 48 -7.28 8.29 -0.58
N SER A 49 -7.22 8.74 0.68
CA SER A 49 -6.43 9.89 1.13
C SER A 49 -5.15 9.55 1.90
N ALA A 50 -4.82 8.26 2.10
CA ALA A 50 -3.55 7.91 2.71
C ALA A 50 -2.41 8.18 1.74
N HIS A 51 -1.59 9.19 2.02
CA HIS A 51 -0.37 9.44 1.27
C HIS A 51 0.54 8.20 1.26
N ASP A 52 1.17 7.92 0.13
CA ASP A 52 2.05 6.77 -0.14
C ASP A 52 3.16 6.62 0.94
N SER A 53 3.63 7.75 1.47
CA SER A 53 4.59 7.82 2.58
C SER A 53 4.06 7.21 3.89
N ARG A 54 2.77 7.35 4.18
CA ARG A 54 2.12 6.75 5.35
C ARG A 54 1.96 5.24 5.18
N ILE A 55 1.62 4.80 3.97
CA ILE A 55 1.52 3.38 3.63
C ILE A 55 2.87 2.69 3.82
N TRP A 56 3.96 3.33 3.38
CA TRP A 56 5.33 2.85 3.58
C TRP A 56 5.78 2.84 5.04
N ASN A 57 5.49 3.92 5.79
CA ASN A 57 5.87 4.01 7.20
C ASN A 57 5.26 2.89 8.06
N GLU A 58 4.06 2.45 7.71
CA GLU A 58 3.32 1.39 8.42
C GLU A 58 3.59 -0.01 7.86
N CYS A 59 4.42 -0.12 6.81
CA CYS A 59 4.72 -1.38 6.16
C CYS A 59 5.74 -2.19 7.00
N LEU A 60 5.43 -3.47 7.22
CA LEU A 60 6.32 -4.40 7.95
C LEU A 60 7.71 -4.50 7.29
N LEU A 61 7.78 -4.36 5.96
CA LEU A 61 9.03 -4.38 5.22
C LEU A 61 9.98 -3.27 5.65
N LYS A 62 9.47 -2.05 5.92
CA LYS A 62 10.33 -0.95 6.38
C LYS A 62 11.07 -1.33 7.67
N ARG A 63 10.35 -1.98 8.61
CA ARG A 63 10.96 -2.47 9.86
C ARG A 63 11.99 -3.56 9.62
N ARG A 64 11.73 -4.50 8.71
CA ARG A 64 12.67 -5.59 8.37
C ARG A 64 13.91 -5.13 7.61
N PHE A 65 13.78 -4.10 6.77
CA PHE A 65 14.94 -3.44 6.17
C PHE A 65 15.76 -2.70 7.22
N ALA A 66 15.10 -1.98 8.14
CA ALA A 66 15.79 -1.27 9.22
C ALA A 66 16.47 -2.21 10.25
N SER A 67 15.99 -3.45 10.42
CA SER A 67 16.62 -4.47 11.27
C SER A 67 17.67 -5.32 10.53
N GLU A 68 18.00 -4.98 9.28
CA GLU A 68 18.94 -5.73 8.42
C GLU A 68 18.56 -7.20 8.16
N GLU A 69 17.33 -7.61 8.50
CA GLU A 69 16.79 -8.94 8.19
C GLU A 69 16.63 -9.16 6.68
N ILE A 70 16.42 -8.08 5.94
CA ILE A 70 16.31 -8.07 4.49
C ILE A 70 17.39 -7.15 3.94
N ASN A 71 18.33 -7.73 3.20
CA ASN A 71 19.38 -7.00 2.52
C ASN A 71 19.01 -6.84 1.03
N GLY A 72 18.93 -5.61 0.54
CA GLY A 72 18.53 -5.32 -0.84
C GLY A 72 18.15 -3.87 -1.07
N ILE A 73 17.76 -3.58 -2.31
CA ILE A 73 17.30 -2.24 -2.73
C ILE A 73 15.81 -2.33 -3.02
N LEU A 74 15.01 -1.45 -2.41
CA LEU A 74 13.60 -1.32 -2.74
C LEU A 74 13.43 -0.26 -3.83
N LEU A 75 12.83 -0.66 -4.96
CA LEU A 75 12.49 0.26 -6.04
C LEU A 75 11.02 0.67 -5.90
N GLY A 76 10.80 1.96 -5.69
CA GLY A 76 9.48 2.59 -5.63
C GLY A 76 9.32 3.65 -6.72
N ASP A 77 8.08 4.09 -6.95
CA ASP A 77 7.83 5.30 -7.72
C ASP A 77 8.11 6.55 -6.85
N ASN A 78 8.01 7.74 -7.46
CA ASN A 78 8.38 9.01 -6.81
C ASN A 78 7.50 9.41 -5.60
N GLY A 79 6.41 8.67 -5.34
CA GLY A 79 5.56 8.85 -4.15
C GLY A 79 6.11 8.13 -2.92
N TYR A 80 7.00 7.15 -3.11
CA TYR A 80 7.62 6.41 -2.02
C TYR A 80 8.96 7.03 -1.61
N PRO A 81 9.15 7.40 -0.32
CA PRO A 81 10.46 7.78 0.19
C PRO A 81 11.30 6.50 0.36
N CYS A 82 11.78 5.97 -0.76
CA CYS A 82 12.66 4.80 -0.86
C CYS A 82 14.16 5.17 -0.85
N SER A 83 14.51 6.40 -0.48
CA SER A 83 15.91 6.86 -0.34
C SER A 83 16.48 6.57 1.04
#